data_AF-B2ZC76-F1
#
_entry.id   AF-B2ZC76-F1
#
_cell.length_a   1.000
_cell.length_b   1.000
_cell.length_c   1.000
_cell.angle_alpha   90.00
_cell.angle_beta   90.00
_cell.angle_gamma   90.00
#
_symmetry.space_group_name_H-M   'P 1'
#
loop_
_entity.id
_entity.type
_entity.pdbx_description
1 polymer ?
#
loop_
_entity_poly.entity_id
_entity_poly.type
_entity_poly.pdbx_seq_one_letter_code
_entity_poly.pdbx_strand_id
1 'polypeptide(L)'
;KKRANDLATAQSLSHKVSFQVADALEQPFEDGIFDLVWSMESGEHMPDKAKFVKELVRVAAPGGRIIIVTWCHRNLSQGEEALQPWEQNLLDRICKTFYLPAWCSTSDYVDLLQSLSLQDIKCADWSENVAPFWPAVIRTALTWKGLVSLLRSGMKSIKGALTMPLM
;
A
#
# COMPACT_ATOMS: atom_id res chain seq x y z
N LYS A 1 -1.55 -13.35 -12.21
CA LYS A 1 -1.49 -13.11 -13.67
C LYS A 1 -2.62 -13.79 -14.44
N LYS A 2 -2.62 -15.13 -14.59
CA LYS A 2 -3.62 -15.86 -15.42
C LYS A 2 -5.06 -15.47 -15.09
N ARG A 3 -5.47 -15.58 -13.83
CA ARG A 3 -6.82 -15.21 -13.37
C ARG A 3 -7.24 -13.76 -13.71
N ALA A 4 -6.33 -12.80 -13.60
CA ALA A 4 -6.67 -11.40 -13.89
C ALA A 4 -6.89 -11.17 -15.40
N ASN A 5 -6.02 -11.74 -16.24
CA ASN A 5 -6.21 -11.70 -17.69
C ASN A 5 -7.44 -12.50 -18.15
N ASP A 6 -7.74 -13.63 -17.51
CA ASP A 6 -8.96 -14.41 -17.76
C ASP A 6 -10.21 -13.57 -17.44
N LEU A 7 -10.20 -12.82 -16.31
CA LEU A 7 -11.29 -11.91 -15.94
C LEU A 7 -11.45 -10.76 -16.95
N ALA A 8 -10.35 -10.14 -17.40
CA ALA A 8 -10.40 -9.11 -18.43
C ALA A 8 -10.97 -9.66 -19.76
N THR A 9 -10.59 -10.89 -20.13
CA THR A 9 -11.11 -11.56 -21.33
C THR A 9 -12.59 -11.87 -21.21
N ALA A 10 -13.03 -12.41 -20.07
CA ALA A 10 -14.44 -12.69 -19.80
C ALA A 10 -15.32 -11.43 -19.83
N GLN A 11 -14.74 -10.26 -19.52
CA GLN A 11 -15.40 -8.96 -19.60
C GLN A 11 -15.20 -8.24 -20.95
N SER A 12 -14.57 -8.89 -21.94
CA SER A 12 -14.25 -8.30 -23.26
C SER A 12 -13.37 -7.03 -23.20
N LEU A 13 -12.54 -6.91 -22.15
CA LEU A 13 -11.67 -5.76 -21.90
C LEU A 13 -10.18 -6.04 -22.16
N SER A 14 -9.83 -7.20 -22.71
CA SER A 14 -8.44 -7.60 -22.98
C SER A 14 -7.69 -6.67 -23.95
N HIS A 15 -8.42 -5.90 -24.77
CA HIS A 15 -7.86 -4.88 -25.66
C HIS A 15 -7.54 -3.54 -24.95
N LYS A 16 -7.97 -3.36 -23.70
CA LYS A 16 -7.76 -2.15 -22.88
C LYS A 16 -6.94 -2.41 -21.62
N VAL A 17 -7.00 -3.63 -21.09
CA VAL A 17 -6.43 -3.98 -19.79
C VAL A 17 -5.61 -5.26 -19.90
N SER A 18 -4.36 -5.19 -19.43
CA SER A 18 -3.45 -6.33 -19.38
C SER A 18 -2.75 -6.40 -18.03
N PHE A 19 -2.49 -7.62 -17.55
CA PHE A 19 -1.80 -7.86 -16.28
C PHE A 19 -0.52 -8.66 -16.49
N GLN A 20 0.57 -8.21 -15.85
CA GLN A 20 1.85 -8.90 -15.84
C GLN A 20 2.44 -9.00 -14.43
N VAL A 21 3.44 -9.88 -14.28
CA VAL A 21 4.23 -9.98 -13.05
C VAL A 21 5.47 -9.15 -13.29
N ALA A 22 5.73 -8.19 -12.41
CA ALA A 22 6.85 -7.28 -12.45
C ALA A 22 7.23 -6.90 -11.02
N ASP A 23 8.49 -6.51 -10.82
CA ASP A 23 8.92 -5.85 -9.59
C ASP A 23 8.57 -4.36 -9.69
N ALA A 24 7.90 -3.82 -8.68
CA ALA A 24 7.55 -2.39 -8.65
C ALA A 24 8.80 -1.50 -8.45
N LEU A 25 9.90 -2.08 -7.96
CA LEU A 25 11.20 -1.43 -7.88
C LEU A 25 12.00 -1.51 -9.18
N GLU A 26 11.56 -2.29 -10.17
CA GLU A 26 12.23 -2.42 -11.47
C GLU A 26 11.20 -2.78 -12.54
N GLN A 27 10.42 -1.79 -12.95
CA GLN A 27 9.28 -2.00 -13.82
C GLN A 27 9.74 -2.21 -15.28
N PRO A 28 9.24 -3.23 -15.99
CA PRO A 28 9.64 -3.55 -17.36
C PRO A 28 8.87 -2.66 -18.37
N PHE A 29 8.94 -1.35 -18.16
CA PHE A 29 8.33 -0.32 -18.98
C PHE A 29 9.37 0.72 -19.36
N GLU A 30 9.20 1.31 -20.53
CA GLU A 30 10.00 2.45 -20.96
C GLU A 30 9.72 3.68 -20.09
N ASP A 31 10.67 4.61 -20.09
CA ASP A 31 10.55 5.88 -19.38
C ASP A 31 9.46 6.74 -20.02
N GLY A 32 8.67 7.42 -19.21
CA GLY A 32 7.80 8.49 -19.69
C GLY A 32 6.60 8.07 -20.53
N ILE A 33 6.10 6.83 -20.40
CA ILE A 33 5.06 6.31 -21.29
C ILE A 33 3.64 6.35 -20.72
N PHE A 34 3.47 6.61 -19.42
CA PHE A 34 2.13 6.59 -18.79
C PHE A 34 1.67 7.98 -18.37
N ASP A 35 0.50 8.40 -18.87
CA ASP A 35 -0.15 9.66 -18.47
C ASP A 35 -0.62 9.64 -17.00
N LEU A 36 -0.86 8.46 -16.43
CA LEU A 36 -1.24 8.23 -15.04
C LEU A 36 -0.59 6.96 -14.51
N VAL A 37 0.12 7.09 -13.39
CA VAL A 37 0.66 5.96 -12.62
C VAL A 37 -0.04 5.93 -11.26
N TRP A 38 -0.55 4.77 -10.87
CA TRP A 38 -1.35 4.64 -9.64
C TRP A 38 -0.91 3.43 -8.82
N SER A 39 -0.48 3.71 -7.58
CA SER A 39 -0.31 2.73 -6.51
C SER A 39 -1.48 2.83 -5.55
N MET A 40 -2.20 1.73 -5.36
CA MET A 40 -3.33 1.61 -4.44
C MET A 40 -3.07 0.45 -3.49
N GLU A 41 -2.93 0.76 -2.20
CA GLU A 41 -2.62 -0.18 -1.11
C GLU A 41 -1.48 -1.14 -1.50
N SER A 42 -0.37 -0.55 -1.95
CA SER A 42 0.82 -1.30 -2.35
C SER A 42 2.15 -0.69 -1.91
N GLY A 43 2.24 0.62 -1.71
CA GLY A 43 3.49 1.30 -1.32
C GLY A 43 4.07 0.82 0.00
N GLU A 44 3.22 0.40 0.93
CA GLU A 44 3.58 -0.15 2.24
C GLU A 44 4.41 -1.44 2.13
N HIS A 45 4.28 -2.18 1.03
CA HIS A 45 5.05 -3.40 0.78
C HIS A 45 6.48 -3.14 0.29
N MET A 46 6.79 -1.91 -0.14
CA MET A 46 8.07 -1.58 -0.79
C MET A 46 9.17 -1.35 0.25
N PRO A 47 10.21 -2.19 0.34
CA PRO A 47 11.26 -2.02 1.34
C PRO A 47 12.13 -0.78 1.07
N ASP A 48 12.29 -0.42 -0.21
CA ASP A 48 13.00 0.78 -0.64
C ASP A 48 11.99 1.79 -1.22
N LYS A 49 11.53 2.70 -0.37
CA LYS A 49 10.56 3.75 -0.73
C LYS A 49 11.13 4.72 -1.76
N ALA A 50 12.42 5.04 -1.69
CA ALA A 50 13.05 5.95 -2.63
C ALA A 50 13.13 5.33 -4.03
N LYS A 51 13.57 4.08 -4.14
CA LYS A 51 13.59 3.34 -5.42
C LYS A 51 12.18 3.15 -5.97
N PHE A 52 11.21 2.83 -5.12
CA PHE A 52 9.80 2.74 -5.51
C PHE A 52 9.29 4.04 -6.12
N VAL A 53 9.43 5.17 -5.43
CA VAL A 53 8.96 6.47 -5.92
C VAL A 53 9.70 6.86 -7.21
N LYS A 54 11.02 6.61 -7.30
CA LYS A 54 11.79 6.83 -8.52
C LYS A 54 11.25 6.05 -9.72
N GLU A 55 10.88 4.78 -9.53
CA GLU A 55 10.28 3.99 -10.60
C GLU A 55 8.91 4.51 -11.03
N LEU A 56 8.06 4.94 -10.09
CA LEU A 56 6.78 5.57 -10.44
C LEU A 56 6.99 6.84 -11.27
N VAL A 57 7.97 7.67 -10.90
CA VAL A 57 8.34 8.89 -11.63
C VAL A 57 8.92 8.57 -13.00
N ARG A 58 9.82 7.58 -13.09
CA ARG A 58 10.48 7.19 -14.33
C ARG A 58 9.47 6.79 -15.41
N VAL A 59 8.49 5.96 -15.06
CA VAL A 59 7.51 5.45 -16.03
C VAL A 59 6.39 6.46 -16.34
N ALA A 60 6.20 7.48 -15.49
CA ALA A 60 5.23 8.54 -15.73
C ALA A 60 5.70 9.50 -16.84
N ALA A 61 4.83 9.78 -17.80
CA ALA A 61 5.07 10.73 -18.88
C ALA A 61 5.32 12.15 -18.35
N PRO A 62 6.07 13.01 -19.09
CA PRO A 62 6.14 14.43 -18.78
C PRO A 62 4.73 15.06 -18.71
N GLY A 63 4.39 15.66 -17.56
CA GLY A 63 3.04 16.19 -17.30
C GLY A 63 2.00 15.13 -16.88
N GLY A 64 2.42 13.86 -16.77
CA GLY A 64 1.62 12.78 -16.23
C GLY A 64 1.40 12.92 -14.71
N ARG A 65 0.47 12.13 -14.18
CA ARG A 65 0.08 12.17 -12.76
C ARG A 65 0.49 10.90 -12.04
N ILE A 66 0.84 11.04 -10.77
CA ILE A 66 1.13 9.91 -9.88
C ILE A 66 0.17 9.99 -8.70
N ILE A 67 -0.49 8.87 -8.40
CA ILE A 67 -1.34 8.72 -7.22
C ILE A 67 -0.78 7.59 -6.37
N ILE A 68 -0.57 7.86 -5.08
CA ILE A 68 -0.14 6.88 -4.09
C ILE A 68 -1.18 6.85 -2.98
N VAL A 69 -1.82 5.70 -2.80
CA VAL A 69 -2.68 5.40 -1.65
C VAL A 69 -2.02 4.24 -0.93
N THR A 70 -1.58 4.46 0.30
CA THR A 70 -0.70 3.54 1.04
C THR A 70 -0.90 3.76 2.52
N TRP A 71 -0.53 2.76 3.32
CA TRP A 71 -0.48 2.90 4.76
C TRP A 71 0.82 3.60 5.16
N CYS A 72 0.70 4.55 6.08
CA CYS A 72 1.79 5.34 6.64
C CYS A 72 1.67 5.34 8.16
N HIS A 73 2.77 5.57 8.86
CA HIS A 73 2.66 6.08 10.23
C HIS A 73 2.39 7.59 10.19
N ARG A 74 1.94 8.16 11.31
CA ARG A 74 1.74 9.62 11.43
C ARG A 74 3.03 10.39 11.12
N ASN A 75 2.88 11.63 10.68
CA ASN A 75 4.02 12.55 10.61
C ASN A 75 4.56 12.83 12.03
N LEU A 76 5.85 13.13 12.11
CA LEU A 76 6.47 13.59 13.35
C LEU A 76 6.06 15.03 13.64
N SER A 77 5.79 15.32 14.90
CA SER A 77 5.49 16.67 15.36
C SER A 77 6.77 17.51 15.39
N GLN A 78 6.63 18.83 15.46
CA GLN A 78 7.79 19.72 15.58
C GLN A 78 8.62 19.36 16.82
N GLY A 79 9.92 19.07 16.61
CA GLY A 79 10.85 18.69 17.67
C GLY A 79 10.88 17.19 17.99
N GLU A 80 10.03 16.37 17.36
CA GLU A 80 10.18 14.91 17.39
C GLU A 80 11.21 14.46 16.34
N GLU A 81 12.20 13.69 16.75
CA GLU A 81 13.17 13.04 15.84
C GLU A 81 12.74 11.62 15.46
N ALA A 82 11.83 11.00 16.23
CA ALA A 82 11.32 9.67 16.02
C ALA A 82 9.92 9.51 16.66
N LEU A 83 9.22 8.44 16.26
CA LEU A 83 7.98 8.02 16.93
C LEU A 83 8.24 7.63 18.38
N GLN A 84 7.21 7.73 19.22
CA GLN A 84 7.32 7.29 20.60
C GLN A 84 7.56 5.77 20.65
N PRO A 85 8.30 5.25 21.66
CA PRO A 85 8.64 3.83 21.70
C PRO A 85 7.45 2.87 21.63
N TRP A 86 6.30 3.26 22.17
CA TRP A 86 5.07 2.45 22.13
C TRP A 86 4.44 2.43 20.73
N GLU A 87 4.53 3.53 19.98
CA GLU A 87 4.06 3.61 18.58
C GLU A 87 4.93 2.73 17.70
N GLN A 88 6.25 2.82 17.86
CA GLN A 88 7.18 1.96 17.13
C GLN A 88 6.92 0.49 17.44
N ASN A 89 6.72 0.13 18.71
CA ASN A 89 6.41 -1.25 19.08
C ASN A 89 5.09 -1.76 18.46
N LEU A 90 4.07 -0.90 18.40
CA LEU A 90 2.80 -1.22 17.75
C LEU A 90 3.02 -1.47 16.25
N LEU A 91 3.70 -0.55 15.56
CA LEU A 91 4.02 -0.67 14.14
C LEU A 91 4.84 -1.92 13.84
N ASP A 92 5.85 -2.23 14.65
CA ASP A 92 6.67 -3.43 14.48
C ASP A 92 5.84 -4.71 14.57
N ARG A 93 4.87 -4.76 15.50
CA ARG A 93 3.96 -5.91 15.64
C ARG A 93 3.05 -6.05 14.43
N ILE A 94 2.50 -4.94 13.93
CA ILE A 94 1.66 -4.90 12.74
C ILE A 94 2.48 -5.35 11.53
N CYS A 95 3.59 -4.68 11.25
CA CYS A 95 4.46 -4.96 10.11
C CYS A 95 4.94 -6.42 10.10
N LYS A 96 5.37 -6.94 11.24
CA LYS A 96 5.77 -8.35 11.38
C LYS A 96 4.64 -9.32 11.06
N THR A 97 3.40 -8.97 11.38
CA THR A 97 2.26 -9.86 11.17
C THR A 97 1.77 -9.86 9.74
N PHE A 98 1.78 -8.69 9.11
CA PHE A 98 1.40 -8.52 7.70
C PHE A 98 2.57 -8.75 6.73
N TYR A 99 3.76 -9.10 7.25
CA TYR A 99 4.98 -9.27 6.47
C TYR A 99 5.36 -8.01 5.67
N LEU A 100 5.17 -6.85 6.29
CA LEU A 100 5.49 -5.53 5.72
C LEU A 100 6.88 -5.07 6.20
N PRO A 101 7.62 -4.33 5.35
CA PRO A 101 8.76 -3.55 5.81
C PRO A 101 8.30 -2.39 6.71
N ALA A 102 9.25 -1.66 7.29
CA ALA A 102 8.95 -0.45 8.04
C ALA A 102 8.16 0.55 7.17
N TRP A 103 7.11 1.12 7.74
CA TRP A 103 6.36 2.20 7.11
C TRP A 103 7.13 3.50 7.23
N CYS A 104 6.87 4.41 6.29
CA CYS A 104 7.27 5.80 6.38
C CYS A 104 6.03 6.67 6.57
N SER A 105 6.24 7.94 6.89
CA SER A 105 5.18 8.93 7.02
C SER A 105 4.70 9.43 5.65
N THR A 106 3.59 10.16 5.66
CA THR A 106 3.14 10.87 4.46
C THR A 106 4.10 12.00 4.09
N SER A 107 4.70 12.70 5.06
CA SER A 107 5.74 13.69 4.80
C SER A 107 6.97 13.09 4.10
N ASP A 108 7.38 11.87 4.47
CA ASP A 108 8.53 11.22 3.81
C ASP A 108 8.27 10.98 2.32
N TYR A 109 7.04 10.57 1.95
CA TYR A 109 6.67 10.47 0.54
C TYR A 109 6.67 11.82 -0.16
N VAL A 110 6.15 12.87 0.48
CA VAL A 110 6.17 14.23 -0.08
C VAL A 110 7.60 14.69 -0.33
N ASP A 111 8.50 14.48 0.63
CA ASP A 111 9.92 14.85 0.51
C ASP A 111 10.60 14.07 -0.63
N LEU A 112 10.32 12.77 -0.76
CA LEU A 112 10.81 11.96 -1.88
C LEU A 112 10.33 12.49 -3.23
N LEU A 113 9.05 12.81 -3.35
CA LEU A 113 8.47 13.34 -4.60
C LEU A 113 9.06 14.73 -4.92
N GLN A 114 9.22 15.61 -3.93
CA GLN A 114 9.85 16.92 -4.08
C GLN A 114 11.32 16.81 -4.50
N SER A 115 12.07 15.85 -3.94
CA SER A 115 13.47 15.60 -4.31
C SER A 115 13.63 15.19 -5.79
N LEU A 116 12.56 14.68 -6.40
CA LEU A 116 12.47 14.32 -7.81
C LEU A 116 11.80 15.41 -8.67
N SER A 117 11.68 16.63 -8.13
CA SER A 117 11.14 17.81 -8.82
C SER A 117 9.67 17.70 -9.25
N LEU A 118 8.88 16.84 -8.62
CA LEU A 118 7.43 16.79 -8.87
C LEU A 118 6.75 18.05 -8.35
N GLN A 119 5.74 18.48 -9.09
CA GLN A 119 4.97 19.69 -8.82
C GLN A 119 3.55 19.33 -8.37
N ASP A 120 2.82 20.30 -7.82
CA ASP A 120 1.41 20.16 -7.43
C ASP A 120 1.12 18.97 -6.47
N ILE A 121 2.08 18.65 -5.60
CA ILE A 121 1.97 17.54 -4.65
C ILE A 121 0.88 17.87 -3.63
N LYS A 122 -0.11 16.98 -3.54
CA LYS A 122 -1.22 17.04 -2.58
C LYS A 122 -1.24 15.75 -1.78
N CYS A 123 -1.42 15.88 -0.47
CA CYS A 123 -1.59 14.76 0.44
C CYS A 123 -2.84 14.97 1.29
N ALA A 124 -3.45 13.88 1.73
CA ALA A 124 -4.56 13.88 2.66
C ALA A 124 -4.44 12.66 3.58
N ASP A 125 -4.75 12.85 4.86
CA ASP A 125 -4.89 11.76 5.81
C ASP A 125 -6.33 11.23 5.76
N TRP A 126 -6.48 9.95 5.45
CA TRP A 126 -7.77 9.26 5.36
C TRP A 126 -8.01 8.32 6.54
N SER A 127 -7.18 8.37 7.59
CA SER A 127 -7.24 7.46 8.73
C SER A 127 -8.61 7.44 9.39
N GLU A 128 -9.22 8.60 9.65
CA GLU A 128 -10.55 8.68 10.27
C GLU A 128 -11.67 8.11 9.37
N ASN A 129 -11.52 8.25 8.05
CA ASN A 129 -12.48 7.72 7.07
C ASN A 129 -12.38 6.20 6.95
N VAL A 130 -11.18 5.64 7.10
CA VAL A 130 -10.91 4.21 6.99
C VAL A 130 -11.11 3.49 8.33
N ALA A 131 -10.89 4.15 9.48
CA ALA A 131 -11.00 3.55 10.81
C ALA A 131 -12.29 2.75 11.06
N PRO A 132 -13.50 3.19 10.64
CA PRO A 132 -14.74 2.43 10.81
C PRO A 132 -14.76 1.06 10.10
N PHE A 133 -13.88 0.84 9.12
CA PHE A 133 -13.75 -0.44 8.43
C PHE A 133 -13.26 -1.55 9.38
N TRP A 134 -12.28 -1.27 10.25
CA TRP A 134 -11.60 -2.29 11.05
C TRP A 134 -12.52 -3.04 12.02
N PRO A 135 -13.40 -2.37 12.80
CA PRO A 135 -14.39 -3.07 13.62
C PRO A 135 -15.32 -3.97 12.80
N ALA A 136 -15.68 -3.56 11.58
CA ALA A 136 -16.51 -4.37 10.69
C ALA A 136 -15.77 -5.62 10.21
N VAL A 137 -14.49 -5.49 9.85
CA VAL A 137 -13.66 -6.66 9.47
C VAL A 137 -13.54 -7.63 10.65
N ILE A 138 -13.25 -7.13 11.85
CA ILE A 138 -13.21 -7.96 13.08
C ILE A 138 -14.53 -8.70 13.28
N ARG A 139 -15.67 -7.99 13.15
CA ARG A 139 -17.00 -8.60 13.32
C ARG A 139 -17.25 -9.71 12.31
N THR A 140 -16.80 -9.58 11.06
CA THR A 140 -16.96 -10.63 10.04
C THR A 140 -16.12 -11.87 10.35
N ALA A 141 -14.91 -11.70 10.86
CA ALA A 141 -14.04 -12.80 11.31
C ALA A 141 -14.66 -13.61 12.47
N LEU A 142 -15.44 -12.96 13.33
CA LEU A 142 -16.12 -13.58 14.47
C LEU A 142 -17.42 -14.33 14.10
N THR A 143 -17.87 -14.29 12.85
CA THR A 143 -19.04 -15.06 12.41
C THR A 143 -18.75 -16.56 12.34
N TRP A 144 -19.77 -17.42 12.43
CA TRP A 144 -19.60 -18.87 12.26
C TRP A 144 -18.91 -19.25 10.95
N LYS A 145 -19.28 -18.57 9.85
CA LYS A 145 -18.60 -18.74 8.55
C LYS A 145 -17.16 -18.23 8.58
N GLY A 146 -16.91 -17.10 9.24
CA GLY A 146 -15.57 -16.53 9.45
C GLY A 146 -14.66 -17.47 10.22
N LEU A 147 -15.11 -18.00 11.36
CA LEU A 147 -14.39 -18.96 12.19
C LEU A 147 -14.07 -20.27 11.45
N VAL A 148 -15.05 -20.85 10.77
CA VAL A 148 -14.85 -22.08 9.96
C VAL A 148 -13.87 -21.82 8.81
N SER A 149 -13.93 -20.64 8.18
CA SER A 149 -12.97 -20.24 7.13
C SER A 149 -11.57 -20.05 7.70
N LEU A 150 -11.45 -19.42 8.87
CA LEU A 150 -10.17 -19.16 9.53
C LEU A 150 -9.46 -20.47 9.90
N LEU A 151 -10.19 -21.42 10.47
CA LEU A 151 -9.69 -22.76 10.80
C LEU A 151 -9.22 -23.54 9.57
N ARG A 152 -9.87 -23.36 8.41
CA ARG A 152 -9.47 -23.98 7.14
C ARG A 152 -8.28 -23.28 6.45
N SER A 153 -8.00 -22.03 6.80
CA SER A 153 -7.02 -21.16 6.13
C SER A 153 -5.59 -21.22 6.70
N GLY A 154 -5.36 -22.07 7.71
CA GLY A 154 -4.03 -22.32 8.29
C GLY A 154 -3.53 -21.27 9.28
N MET A 155 -2.45 -21.58 10.00
CA MET A 155 -1.92 -20.77 11.11
C MET A 155 -1.51 -19.34 10.75
N LYS A 156 -1.11 -19.07 9.49
CA LYS A 156 -0.73 -17.72 9.04
C LYS A 156 -1.93 -16.77 9.04
N SER A 157 -3.08 -17.25 8.56
CA SER A 157 -4.33 -16.48 8.50
C SER A 157 -4.90 -16.20 9.89
N ILE A 158 -4.73 -17.13 10.84
CA ILE A 158 -5.11 -16.94 12.24
C ILE A 158 -4.26 -15.84 12.89
N LYS A 159 -2.94 -15.80 12.63
CA LYS A 159 -2.07 -14.73 13.14
C LYS A 159 -2.50 -13.35 12.62
N GLY A 160 -2.84 -13.23 11.34
CA GLY A 160 -3.34 -12.00 10.75
C GLY A 160 -4.66 -11.50 11.39
N ALA A 161 -5.57 -12.43 11.72
CA ALA A 161 -6.80 -12.09 12.41
C ALA A 161 -6.57 -11.57 13.85
N LEU A 162 -5.56 -12.10 14.56
CA LEU A 162 -5.23 -11.71 15.93
C LEU A 162 -4.63 -10.30 16.04
N THR A 163 -4.11 -9.74 14.95
CA THR A 163 -3.60 -8.36 14.91
C THR A 163 -4.63 -7.33 14.47
N MET A 164 -5.83 -7.73 14.04
CA MET A 164 -6.85 -6.75 13.63
C MET A 164 -7.30 -5.80 14.74
N PRO A 165 -7.30 -6.14 16.04
CA PRO A 165 -7.56 -5.17 17.11
C PRO A 165 -6.45 -4.12 17.31
N LEU A 166 -5.32 -4.26 16.62
CA LEU A 166 -4.20 -3.29 16.64
C LEU A 166 -4.31 -2.24 15.52
N MET A 167 -5.24 -2.44 14.58
CA MET A 167 -5.57 -1.53 13.47
C MET A 167 -6.65 -0.55 13.93
#